data_AF-A0A1W2D6T0-F1
#
_entry.id   AF-A0A1W2D6T0-F1
#
_cell.length_a   1.000
_cell.length_b   1.000
_cell.length_c   1.000
_cell.angle_alpha   90.00
_cell.angle_beta   90.00
_cell.angle_gamma   90.00
#
_symmetry.space_group_name_H-M   'P 1'
#
loop_
_entity.id
_entity.type
_entity.pdbx_description
1 polymer ?
#
loop_
_entity_poly.entity_id
_entity_poly.type
_entity_poly.pdbx_seq_one_letter_code
_entity_poly.pdbx_strand_id
1 'polypeptide(L)'
;MNTPDPFREWDGAYVLGSLSAADRLAYEQHLAQCASCEREVCGLAGVTGLLSRVPEAWAVLGDGPEVPTAVLPRLVRTVRRRHLVVTAAAVLGAAVTGAVLGVLFWC
;
A
#
# COMPACT_ATOMS: atom_id res chain seq x y z
N MET A 1 23.34 -5.90 19.28
CA MET A 1 22.84 -6.17 17.91
C MET A 1 21.96 -5.01 17.52
N ASN A 2 22.35 -4.23 16.50
CA ASN A 2 21.54 -3.10 16.03
C ASN A 2 20.51 -3.66 15.05
N THR A 3 19.23 -3.48 15.33
CA THR A 3 18.17 -3.94 14.43
C THR A 3 18.29 -3.16 13.11
N PRO A 4 18.28 -3.84 11.94
CA PRO A 4 18.32 -3.16 10.66
C PRO A 4 17.10 -2.25 10.48
N ASP A 5 17.35 -1.03 10.02
CA ASP A 5 16.33 -0.04 9.73
C ASP A 5 15.53 -0.46 8.46
N PRO A 6 14.20 -0.66 8.56
CA PRO A 6 13.39 -1.12 7.43
C PRO A 6 13.30 -0.10 6.29
N PHE A 7 13.61 1.17 6.53
CA PHE A 7 13.49 2.26 5.54
C PHE A 7 14.76 2.48 4.71
N ARG A 8 15.85 1.76 5.02
CA ARG A 8 17.16 2.01 4.43
C ARG A 8 17.22 1.86 2.91
N GLU A 9 16.36 1.04 2.32
CA GLU A 9 16.36 0.74 0.89
C GLU A 9 15.27 1.53 0.11
N TRP A 10 14.63 2.52 0.74
CA TRP A 10 13.50 3.24 0.16
C TRP A 10 13.90 4.53 -0.56
N ASP A 11 15.15 4.98 -0.43
CA ASP A 11 15.67 6.23 -0.95
C ASP A 11 15.45 6.40 -2.46
N GLY A 12 15.79 5.38 -3.25
CA GLY A 12 15.61 5.34 -4.70
C GLY A 12 14.14 5.42 -5.12
N ALA A 13 13.28 4.64 -4.45
CA ALA A 13 11.85 4.64 -4.73
C ALA A 13 11.19 5.98 -4.36
N TYR A 14 11.66 6.62 -3.28
CA TYR A 14 11.20 7.93 -2.87
C TYR A 14 11.55 9.01 -3.89
N VAL A 15 12.83 9.12 -4.31
CA VAL A 15 13.25 10.18 -5.25
C VAL A 15 12.72 9.98 -6.67
N LEU A 16 12.50 8.74 -7.10
CA LEU A 16 11.89 8.43 -8.40
C LEU A 16 10.35 8.50 -8.34
N GLY A 17 9.77 8.75 -7.17
CA GLY A 17 8.32 8.87 -6.99
C GLY A 17 7.54 7.56 -7.18
N SER A 18 8.18 6.40 -6.97
CA SER A 18 7.56 5.08 -7.16
C SER A 18 6.92 4.51 -5.89
N LEU A 19 7.04 5.18 -4.74
CA LEU A 19 6.34 4.80 -3.52
C LEU A 19 4.83 5.06 -3.63
N SER A 20 4.04 4.20 -2.96
CA SER A 20 2.62 4.49 -2.73
C SER A 20 2.47 5.74 -1.87
N ALA A 21 1.29 6.36 -1.87
CA ALA A 21 1.03 7.55 -1.04
C ALA A 21 1.22 7.26 0.47
N ALA A 22 0.86 6.06 0.92
CA ALA A 22 1.01 5.65 2.31
C ALA A 22 2.49 5.42 2.67
N ASP A 23 3.23 4.73 1.80
CA ASP A 23 4.66 4.47 2.01
C ASP A 23 5.48 5.76 1.97
N ARG A 24 5.12 6.69 1.07
CA ARG A 24 5.77 8.00 1.01
C ARG A 24 5.61 8.78 2.32
N LEU A 25 4.39 8.82 2.88
CA LEU A 25 4.14 9.48 4.16
C LEU A 25 4.94 8.82 5.30
N ALA A 26 4.99 7.48 5.34
CA ALA A 26 5.76 6.76 6.34
C ALA A 26 7.26 7.06 6.23
N TYR A 27 7.78 7.13 5.02
CA TYR A 27 9.19 7.45 4.78
C TYR A 27 9.52 8.90 5.15
N GLU A 28 8.64 9.86 4.82
CA GLU A 28 8.82 11.28 5.21
C GLU A 28 8.85 11.46 6.73
N GLN A 29 8.01 10.74 7.46
CA GLN A 29 8.05 10.72 8.93
C GLN A 29 9.38 10.17 9.46
N HIS A 30 9.92 9.14 8.81
CA HIS A 30 11.23 8.58 9.16
C HIS A 30 12.38 9.54 8.82
N LEU A 31 12.36 10.18 7.65
CA LEU A 31 13.38 11.15 7.22
C LEU A 31 13.52 12.30 8.21
N ALA A 32 12.41 12.77 8.80
CA ALA A 32 12.42 13.82 9.83
C ALA A 32 13.21 13.44 11.10
N GLN A 33 13.52 12.16 11.30
CA GLN A 33 14.19 11.63 12.49
C GLN A 33 15.50 10.90 12.17
N CYS A 34 15.85 10.70 10.89
CA CYS A 34 16.95 9.85 10.47
C CYS A 34 17.91 10.56 9.49
N ALA A 35 18.94 11.20 10.04
CA ALA A 35 19.96 11.92 9.26
C ALA A 35 20.79 11.02 8.33
N SER A 36 20.83 9.69 8.54
CA SER A 36 21.45 8.78 7.55
C SER A 36 20.60 8.64 6.30
N CYS A 37 19.29 8.43 6.44
CA CYS A 37 18.38 8.28 5.31
C CYS A 37 18.21 9.62 4.56
N GLU A 38 18.20 10.75 5.26
CA GLU A 38 18.22 12.08 4.63
C GLU A 38 19.47 12.26 3.73
N ARG A 39 20.65 11.87 4.22
CA ARG A 39 21.89 11.94 3.43
C ARG A 39 21.87 11.04 2.20
N GLU A 40 21.29 9.85 2.29
CA GLU A 40 21.18 8.93 1.14
C GLU A 40 20.26 9.54 0.06
N VAL A 41 19.10 10.10 0.44
CA VAL A 41 18.21 10.85 -0.47
C VAL A 41 18.93 12.04 -1.12
N CYS A 42 19.65 12.85 -0.35
CA CYS A 42 20.43 13.97 -0.90
C CYS A 42 21.52 13.50 -1.87
N GLY A 43 22.14 12.33 -1.61
CA GLY A 43 23.14 11.72 -2.49
C GLY A 43 22.58 11.37 -3.87
N LEU A 44 21.29 11.01 -3.95
CA LEU A 44 20.63 10.68 -5.21
C LEU A 44 20.22 11.90 -6.05
N ALA A 45 20.16 13.10 -5.48
CA ALA A 45 19.76 14.32 -6.21
C ALA A 45 20.63 14.60 -7.46
N GLY A 46 21.92 14.23 -7.41
CA GLY A 46 22.80 14.33 -8.57
C GLY A 46 22.41 13.37 -9.70
N VAL A 47 22.04 12.14 -9.36
CA VAL A 47 21.63 11.10 -10.32
C VAL A 47 20.28 11.44 -10.94
N THR A 48 19.31 11.90 -10.15
CA THR A 48 17.98 12.31 -10.68
C THR A 48 18.08 13.50 -11.62
N GLY A 49 19.00 14.45 -11.37
CA GLY A 49 19.28 15.56 -12.29
C GLY A 49 19.97 15.14 -13.60
N LEU A 50 20.64 13.99 -13.63
CA LEU A 50 21.14 13.39 -14.88
C LEU A 50 20.03 12.66 -15.62
N LEU A 51 19.19 11.90 -14.90
CA LEU A 51 18.03 11.20 -15.46
C LEU A 51 17.04 12.17 -16.13
N SER A 52 16.86 13.38 -15.60
CA SER A 52 16.00 14.40 -16.20
C SER A 52 16.47 14.91 -17.56
N ARG A 53 17.70 14.58 -17.98
CA ARG A 53 18.28 14.97 -19.28
C ARG A 53 18.17 13.85 -20.32
N VAL A 54 17.73 12.66 -19.91
CA VAL A 54 17.54 11.54 -20.82
C VAL A 54 16.42 11.92 -21.81
N PRO A 55 16.68 11.88 -23.13
CA PRO A 55 15.64 12.17 -24.11
C PRO A 55 14.47 11.20 -23.96
N GLU A 56 13.24 11.70 -24.11
CA GLU A 56 12.04 10.86 -24.03
C GLU A 56 12.02 9.73 -25.06
N ALA A 57 12.73 9.90 -26.19
CA ALA A 57 12.93 8.84 -27.19
C ALA A 57 13.62 7.58 -26.63
N TRP A 58 14.32 7.70 -25.50
CA TRP A 58 14.93 6.58 -24.76
C TRP A 58 14.11 6.14 -23.55
N ALA A 59 13.07 6.88 -23.18
CA ALA A 59 12.10 6.45 -22.20
C ALA A 59 11.27 5.32 -22.83
N VAL A 60 11.78 4.10 -22.75
CA VAL A 60 11.00 2.89 -23.03
C VAL A 60 10.01 2.73 -21.88
N LEU A 61 8.89 3.46 -21.96
CA LEU A 61 7.64 3.03 -21.37
C LEU A 61 7.22 1.80 -22.18
N GLY A 62 7.87 0.66 -21.94
CA GLY A 62 7.33 -0.60 -22.38
C GLY A 62 5.92 -0.67 -21.83
N ASP A 63 4.96 -1.15 -22.63
CA ASP A 63 3.68 -1.57 -22.09
C ASP A 63 4.00 -2.41 -20.85
N GLY A 64 3.66 -1.88 -19.67
CA GLY A 64 3.88 -2.59 -18.42
C GLY A 64 3.33 -4.01 -18.59
N PRO A 65 3.88 -5.01 -17.87
CA PRO A 65 3.59 -6.42 -18.12
C PRO A 65 2.10 -6.58 -18.39
N GLU A 66 1.72 -7.03 -19.60
CA GLU A 66 0.33 -7.04 -20.08
C GLU A 66 -0.57 -7.55 -18.97
N VAL A 67 -1.22 -6.64 -18.24
CA VAL A 67 -1.99 -7.04 -17.06
C VAL A 67 -3.21 -7.74 -17.63
N PRO A 68 -3.38 -9.07 -17.39
CA PRO A 68 -4.49 -9.77 -18.00
C PRO A 68 -5.79 -9.09 -17.55
N THR A 69 -6.63 -8.69 -18.51
CA THR A 69 -7.89 -7.98 -18.25
C THR A 69 -8.84 -8.76 -17.32
N ALA A 70 -8.57 -10.05 -17.11
CA ALA A 70 -9.24 -10.91 -16.14
C ALA A 70 -8.86 -10.67 -14.67
N VAL A 71 -7.74 -10.00 -14.37
CA VAL A 71 -7.26 -9.77 -12.98
C VAL A 71 -8.22 -8.87 -12.21
N LEU A 72 -8.59 -7.72 -12.79
CA LEU A 72 -9.51 -6.74 -12.17
C LEU A 72 -10.89 -7.35 -11.84
N PRO A 73 -11.60 -8.00 -12.78
CA PRO A 73 -12.88 -8.67 -12.49
C PRO A 73 -12.75 -9.76 -11.42
N ARG A 74 -11.62 -10.48 -11.40
CA ARG A 74 -11.39 -11.55 -10.42
C ARG A 74 -11.20 -10.97 -9.01
N LEU A 75 -10.43 -9.88 -8.87
CA LEU A 75 -10.25 -9.18 -7.59
C LEU A 75 -11.57 -8.59 -7.09
N VAL A 76 -12.34 -7.91 -7.95
CA VAL A 76 -13.65 -7.34 -7.62
C VAL A 76 -14.62 -8.42 -7.13
N ARG A 77 -14.66 -9.59 -7.79
CA ARG A 77 -15.49 -10.73 -7.36
C ARG A 77 -15.06 -11.26 -5.98
N THR A 78 -13.76 -11.38 -5.73
CA THR A 78 -13.24 -11.87 -4.45
C THR A 78 -13.58 -10.91 -3.31
N VAL A 79 -13.36 -9.61 -3.50
CA VAL A 79 -13.71 -8.57 -2.51
C VAL A 79 -15.22 -8.56 -2.25
N ARG A 80 -16.05 -8.56 -3.31
CA ARG A 80 -17.52 -8.57 -3.18
C ARG A 80 -18.05 -9.81 -2.44
N ARG A 81 -17.51 -11.00 -2.73
CA ARG A 81 -17.86 -12.23 -1.99
C ARG A 81 -17.52 -12.11 -0.51
N ARG A 82 -16.33 -11.60 -0.18
CA ARG A 82 -15.92 -11.41 1.21
C ARG A 82 -16.84 -10.45 1.96
N HIS A 83 -17.20 -9.32 1.34
CA HIS A 83 -18.16 -8.39 1.93
C HIS A 83 -19.52 -9.04 2.17
N LEU A 84 -20.07 -9.77 1.20
CA LEU A 84 -21.37 -10.45 1.35
C LEU A 84 -21.36 -11.49 2.48
N VAL A 85 -20.29 -12.28 2.59
CA VAL A 85 -20.13 -13.27 3.66
C VAL A 85 -20.03 -12.61 5.03
N VAL A 86 -19.22 -11.54 5.16
CA VAL A 86 -19.08 -10.80 6.42
C VAL A 86 -20.40 -10.13 6.82
N THR A 87 -21.11 -9.50 5.88
CA THR A 87 -22.41 -8.88 6.16
C THR A 87 -23.45 -9.92 6.55
N ALA A 88 -23.50 -11.07 5.86
CA ALA A 88 -24.45 -12.13 6.18
C ALA A 88 -24.17 -12.74 7.56
N ALA A 89 -22.90 -12.99 7.89
CA ALA A 89 -22.49 -13.48 9.20
C ALA A 89 -22.83 -12.47 10.32
N ALA A 90 -22.63 -11.18 10.09
CA ALA A 90 -22.98 -10.13 11.04
C ALA A 90 -24.50 -10.06 11.30
N VAL A 91 -25.32 -10.14 10.24
CA VAL A 91 -26.79 -10.13 10.36
C VAL A 91 -27.29 -11.37 11.11
N LEU A 92 -26.78 -12.56 10.79
CA LEU A 92 -27.13 -13.79 11.50
C LEU A 92 -26.67 -13.76 12.96
N GLY A 93 -25.46 -13.28 13.23
CA GLY A 93 -24.96 -13.11 14.59
C GLY A 93 -25.84 -12.17 15.41
N ALA A 94 -26.22 -11.02 14.84
CA ALA A 94 -27.13 -10.06 15.49
C ALA A 94 -28.51 -10.68 15.79
N ALA A 95 -29.07 -11.47 14.87
CA ALA A 95 -30.35 -12.14 15.06
C ALA A 95 -30.31 -13.18 16.19
N VAL A 96 -29.24 -13.97 16.28
CA VAL A 96 -29.05 -14.96 17.37
C VAL A 96 -28.90 -14.26 18.71
N THR A 97 -28.12 -13.18 18.81
CA THR A 97 -27.99 -12.42 20.05
C THR A 97 -29.30 -11.75 20.47
N GLY A 98 -30.09 -11.24 19.51
CA GLY A 98 -31.41 -10.65 19.78
C GLY A 98 -32.41 -11.68 20.33
N ALA A 99 -32.43 -12.90 19.77
CA ALA A 99 -33.30 -13.97 20.23
C ALA A 99 -32.93 -14.44 21.65
N VAL A 100 -31.64 -14.60 21.96
CA VAL A 100 -31.18 -15.02 23.29
C VAL A 100 -31.50 -13.96 24.36
N LEU A 101 -31.31 -12.67 24.06
CA LEU A 101 -31.67 -11.59 24.97
C LEU A 101 -33.18 -11.45 25.17
N GLY A 102 -33.97 -11.66 24.11
CA GLY A 102 -35.45 -11.64 24.20
C GLY A 102 -36.02 -12.78 25.05
N VAL A 103 -35.42 -13.97 24.98
CA VAL A 103 -35.81 -15.13 25.80
C VAL A 103 -35.44 -14.93 27.27
N LEU A 104 -34.27 -14.33 27.55
CA LEU A 104 -33.84 -14.03 28.92
C LEU A 104 -34.65 -12.91 29.58
N PHE A 105 -35.24 -12.00 28.81
CA PHE A 105 -36.07 -10.91 29.34
C PHE A 105 -37.51 -11.35 29.70
N TRP A 106 -37.98 -12.49 29.20
CA TRP A 106 -39.34 -12.99 29.46
C TRP A 106 -39.41 -14.07 30.56
N CYS A 107 -38.27 -14.63 30.98
CA CYS A 107 -38.19 -15.56 32.11
C CYS A 107 -37.97 -14.81 33.43
#